data_AF-A0A101XJI3-F1
#
_entry.id   AF-A0A101XJI3-F1
#
_cell.length_a   1.000
_cell.length_b   1.000
_cell.length_c   1.000
_cell.angle_alpha   90.00
_cell.angle_beta   90.00
_cell.angle_gamma   90.00
#
_symmetry.space_group_name_H-M   'P 1'
#
loop_
_entity.id
_entity.type
_entity.pdbx_description
1 polymer ?
#
loop_
_entity_poly.entity_id
_entity_poly.type
_entity_poly.pdbx_seq_one_letter_code
_entity_poly.pdbx_strand_id
1 'polypeptide(L)'
;MRVFEVIEYNTSRICAYHGVEVVRGPRGVVNCPLGHKLHSDLNGALNILKKATGIVVSRVRKPLSFIVDHNRVAPIMGRNPLDLGEPSPSRRGGGQSHH
;
A
#
# COMPACT_ATOMS: atom_id res chain seq x y z
N MET A 1 9.66 7.26 11.36
CA MET A 1 8.80 7.20 10.16
C MET A 1 8.50 8.63 9.74
N ARG A 2 8.68 8.98 8.46
CA ARG A 2 8.38 10.32 7.92
C ARG A 2 7.15 10.19 7.03
N VAL A 3 6.18 11.09 7.18
CA VAL A 3 4.95 11.12 6.38
C VAL A 3 5.02 12.34 5.48
N PHE A 4 4.64 12.16 4.22
CA PHE A 4 4.58 13.23 3.22
C PHE A 4 3.17 13.28 2.66
N GLU A 5 2.60 14.48 2.59
CA GLU A 5 1.37 14.72 1.86
C GLU A 5 1.68 14.87 0.39
N VAL A 6 0.96 14.12 -0.46
CA VAL A 6 1.16 14.12 -1.91
C VAL A 6 -0.20 14.33 -2.55
N ILE A 7 -0.34 15.40 -3.32
CA ILE A 7 -1.58 15.69 -4.02
C ILE A 7 -1.79 14.63 -5.12
N GLU A 8 -2.87 13.86 -5.01
CA GLU A 8 -3.26 12.84 -5.95
C GLU A 8 -4.01 13.46 -7.15
N TYR A 9 -3.37 13.49 -8.31
CA TYR A 9 -4.01 13.86 -9.58
C TYR A 9 -3.63 12.85 -10.65
N ASN A 10 -4.63 12.16 -11.23
CA ASN A 10 -4.47 11.24 -12.37
C ASN A 10 -3.46 10.08 -12.14
N THR A 11 -3.13 9.76 -10.89
CA THR A 11 -2.17 8.71 -10.50
C THR A 11 -2.56 7.33 -11.00
N SER A 12 -3.84 7.03 -11.13
CA SER A 12 -4.31 5.75 -11.66
C SER A 12 -4.47 5.71 -13.19
N ARG A 13 -4.34 6.86 -13.87
CA ARG A 13 -4.44 7.01 -15.34
C ARG A 13 -3.09 6.97 -16.06
N ILE A 14 -1.99 7.12 -15.34
CA ILE A 14 -0.64 7.15 -15.89
C ILE A 14 0.12 5.90 -15.44
N CYS A 15 0.87 5.27 -16.34
CA CYS A 15 1.72 4.14 -16.01
C CYS A 15 2.84 4.60 -15.09
N ALA A 16 2.94 4.01 -13.89
CA ALA A 16 3.98 4.39 -12.92
C ALA A 16 5.42 4.24 -13.46
N TYR A 17 5.62 3.29 -14.37
CA TYR A 17 6.93 3.00 -14.96
C TYR A 17 7.26 3.96 -16.11
N HIS A 18 6.40 4.03 -17.13
CA HIS A 18 6.72 4.74 -18.38
C HIS A 18 6.14 6.16 -18.50
N GLY A 19 5.23 6.57 -17.62
CA GLY A 19 4.64 7.91 -17.67
C GLY A 19 3.62 8.14 -18.80
N VAL A 20 3.19 7.09 -19.49
CA VAL A 20 2.17 7.14 -20.56
C VAL A 20 0.77 6.86 -20.01
N GLU A 21 -0.28 7.30 -20.70
CA GLU A 21 -1.66 6.94 -20.34
C GLU A 21 -1.89 5.42 -20.42
N VAL A 22 -2.71 4.90 -19.52
CA VAL A 22 -3.06 3.47 -19.45
C VAL A 22 -4.52 3.25 -19.84
N VAL A 23 -4.79 2.08 -20.43
CA VAL A 23 -6.14 1.59 -20.68
C VAL A 23 -6.61 0.81 -19.46
N ARG A 24 -7.75 1.21 -18.89
CA ARG A 24 -8.37 0.51 -17.76
C ARG A 24 -9.27 -0.61 -18.27
N GLY A 25 -9.17 -1.79 -17.68
CA GLY A 25 -9.99 -2.95 -18.06
C GLY A 25 -9.18 -4.23 -18.11
N PRO A 26 -9.70 -5.36 -17.60
CA PRO A 26 -10.93 -5.54 -16.81
C PRO A 26 -10.89 -4.78 -15.46
N ARG A 27 -11.97 -4.81 -14.68
CA ARG A 27 -12.11 -4.02 -13.44
C ARG A 27 -10.88 -4.19 -12.53
N GLY A 28 -10.35 -3.07 -12.04
CA GLY A 28 -9.16 -3.06 -11.17
C GLY A 28 -7.83 -3.29 -11.90
N VAL A 29 -7.81 -3.43 -13.22
CA VAL A 29 -6.59 -3.63 -14.01
C VAL A 29 -6.30 -2.41 -14.88
N VAL A 30 -5.03 -2.03 -14.94
CA VAL A 30 -4.50 -1.04 -15.90
C VAL A 30 -3.52 -1.72 -16.85
N ASN A 31 -3.61 -1.37 -18.14
CA ASN A 31 -2.75 -1.86 -19.19
C ASN A 31 -2.01 -0.67 -19.80
N CYS A 32 -0.69 -0.69 -19.69
CA CYS A 32 0.19 0.24 -20.37
C CYS A 32 0.40 -0.23 -21.81
N PRO A 33 0.36 0.68 -22.81
CA PRO A 33 0.64 0.34 -24.21
C PRO A 33 2.06 -0.21 -24.44
N LEU A 34 2.96 0.00 -23.47
CA LEU A 34 4.34 -0.50 -23.49
C LEU A 34 4.51 -1.82 -22.71
N GLY A 35 3.41 -2.52 -22.39
CA GLY A 35 3.44 -3.92 -21.94
C GLY A 35 3.25 -4.16 -20.43
N HIS A 36 3.18 -3.13 -19.59
CA HIS A 36 2.86 -3.34 -18.17
C HIS A 36 1.37 -3.60 -17.94
N LYS A 37 1.04 -4.67 -17.22
CA LYS A 37 -0.29 -4.94 -16.69
C LYS A 37 -0.21 -5.01 -15.16
N LEU A 38 -1.00 -4.20 -14.46
CA LEU A 38 -0.98 -4.15 -13.00
C LEU A 38 -2.34 -3.79 -12.41
N HIS A 39 -2.51 -4.04 -11.10
CA HIS A 39 -3.69 -3.58 -10.36
C HIS A 39 -3.71 -2.04 -10.31
N SER A 40 -4.88 -1.43 -10.44
CA SER A 40 -5.04 0.03 -10.44
C SER A 40 -4.51 0.68 -9.18
N ASP A 41 -4.73 0.04 -8.03
CA ASP A 41 -4.32 0.58 -6.73
C ASP A 41 -2.80 0.51 -6.58
N LEU A 42 -2.19 -0.59 -7.06
CA LEU A 42 -0.73 -0.71 -7.10
C LEU A 42 -0.12 0.35 -8.03
N ASN A 43 -0.74 0.63 -9.17
CA ASN A 43 -0.31 1.69 -10.08
C ASN A 43 -0.38 3.06 -9.40
N GLY A 44 -1.51 3.36 -8.76
CA GLY A 44 -1.70 4.61 -8.03
C GLY A 44 -0.67 4.79 -6.92
N ALA A 45 -0.48 3.77 -6.09
CA ALA A 45 0.49 3.78 -4.99
C ALA A 45 1.92 4.00 -5.50
N LEU A 46 2.31 3.33 -6.58
CA LEU A 46 3.63 3.53 -7.19
C LEU A 46 3.80 4.95 -7.75
N ASN A 47 2.75 5.54 -8.32
CA ASN A 47 2.80 6.93 -8.79
C ASN A 47 2.93 7.93 -7.63
N ILE A 48 2.21 7.73 -6.52
CA ILE A 48 2.36 8.55 -5.32
C ILE A 48 3.78 8.45 -4.78
N LEU A 49 4.32 7.22 -4.67
CA LEU A 49 5.68 7.00 -4.20
C LEU A 49 6.71 7.66 -5.12
N LYS A 50 6.56 7.53 -6.45
CA LYS A 50 7.41 8.17 -7.45
C LYS A 50 7.36 9.69 -7.34
N LYS A 51 6.18 10.28 -7.15
CA LYS A 51 6.01 11.73 -6.99
C LYS A 51 6.62 12.24 -5.69
N ALA A 52 6.50 11.48 -4.60
CA ALA A 52 7.07 11.84 -3.30
C ALA A 52 8.60 11.73 -3.25
N THR A 53 9.17 10.73 -3.90
CA THR A 53 10.58 10.33 -3.72
C THR A 53 11.46 10.49 -4.96
N GLY A 54 10.86 10.63 -6.14
CA GLY A 54 11.56 10.55 -7.43
C GLY A 54 11.96 9.13 -7.83
N ILE A 55 11.68 8.11 -7.01
CA ILE A 55 12.16 6.74 -7.21
C ILE A 55 11.05 5.86 -7.78
N VAL A 56 11.37 5.06 -8.79
CA VAL A 56 10.47 4.03 -9.35
C VAL A 56 10.86 2.67 -8.82
N VAL A 57 9.96 2.02 -8.07
CA VAL A 57 10.16 0.65 -7.58
C VAL A 57 9.92 -0.34 -8.73
N SER A 58 11.00 -0.92 -9.25
CA SER A 58 10.96 -1.84 -10.40
C SER A 58 10.33 -3.20 -10.07
N ARG A 59 10.41 -3.65 -8.81
CA ARG A 59 9.85 -4.93 -8.38
C ARG A 59 9.42 -4.89 -6.92
N VAL A 60 8.14 -5.14 -6.66
CA VAL A 60 7.65 -5.42 -5.31
C VAL A 60 7.81 -6.92 -5.08
N ARG A 61 8.84 -7.32 -4.32
CA ARG A 61 9.01 -8.71 -3.90
C ARG A 61 8.06 -9.01 -2.74
N LYS A 62 7.59 -10.27 -2.66
CA LYS A 62 6.76 -10.87 -1.59
C LYS A 62 6.34 -9.86 -0.51
N PRO A 63 5.18 -9.19 -0.67
CA PRO A 63 4.72 -8.27 0.35
C PRO A 63 4.57 -9.01 1.68
N LEU A 64 4.94 -8.36 2.80
CA LEU A 64 4.62 -8.89 4.12
C LEU A 64 3.10 -9.01 4.21
N SER A 65 2.62 -10.24 4.39
CA SER A 65 1.21 -10.55 4.40
C SER A 65 0.78 -11.00 5.78
N PHE A 66 -0.36 -10.50 6.22
CA PHE A 66 -0.93 -10.79 7.52
C PHE A 66 -2.41 -11.14 7.37
N ILE A 67 -2.91 -12.07 8.18
CA ILE A 67 -4.33 -12.35 8.36
C ILE A 67 -4.81 -11.48 9.52
N VAL A 68 -5.87 -10.72 9.27
CA VAL A 68 -6.56 -9.94 10.28
C VAL A 68 -7.77 -10.76 10.74
N ASP A 69 -7.78 -11.13 12.00
CA ASP A 69 -8.94 -11.66 12.71
C ASP A 69 -9.56 -10.54 13.57
N HIS A 70 -10.74 -10.78 14.13
CA HIS A 70 -11.58 -9.81 14.83
C HIS A 70 -10.84 -8.98 15.89
N ASN A 71 -9.75 -9.50 16.47
CA ASN A 71 -8.92 -8.79 17.45
C ASN A 71 -7.40 -9.00 17.29
N ARG A 72 -6.94 -9.65 16.21
CA ARG A 72 -5.54 -10.09 16.09
C ARG A 72 -5.02 -10.02 14.66
N VAL A 73 -3.71 -9.88 14.52
CA VAL A 73 -3.02 -9.88 13.23
C VAL A 73 -1.92 -10.94 13.29
N ALA A 74 -1.90 -11.88 12.35
CA ALA A 74 -0.90 -12.94 12.28
C ALA A 74 -0.21 -12.97 10.91
N PRO A 75 1.13 -13.08 10.83
CA PRO A 75 1.82 -13.17 9.55
C PRO A 75 1.51 -14.50 8.87
N ILE A 76 1.30 -14.48 7.55
CA ILE A 76 0.97 -15.69 6.75
C ILE A 76 2.14 -16.67 6.66
N MET A 77 3.34 -16.30 7.14
CA MET A 77 4.55 -17.14 7.17
C MET A 77 4.49 -18.34 8.14
N GLY A 78 3.31 -18.92 8.38
CA GLY A 78 3.14 -20.19 9.09
C GLY A 78 3.45 -20.16 10.59
N ARG A 79 3.36 -19.00 11.25
CA ARG A 79 3.47 -18.93 12.71
C ARG A 79 2.10 -18.85 13.35
N ASN A 80 1.93 -19.56 14.46
CA ASN A 80 0.69 -19.53 15.22
C ASN A 80 0.48 -18.10 15.77
N PRO A 81 -0.72 -17.50 15.68
CA PRO A 81 -0.98 -16.16 16.21
C PRO A 81 -0.65 -16.00 17.71
N LEU A 82 -0.65 -17.11 18.46
CA LEU A 82 -0.31 -17.19 19.89
C LEU A 82 1.20 -17.13 20.17
N ASP A 83 2.05 -17.44 19.18
CA ASP A 83 3.51 -17.47 19.35
C ASP A 83 4.17 -16.07 19.22
N LEU A 84 3.38 -15.03 18.92
CA LEU A 84 3.89 -13.68 18.65
C LEU A 84 4.11 -12.84 19.91
N GLY A 85 3.80 -13.39 21.09
CA GLY A 85 3.74 -12.63 22.34
C GLY A 85 2.61 -11.59 22.32
N GLU A 86 2.16 -11.16 23.50
CA GLU A 86 1.19 -10.08 23.55
C GLU A 86 1.83 -8.81 22.96
N PRO A 87 1.18 -8.14 21.97
CA PRO A 87 1.67 -6.88 21.47
C PRO A 87 1.65 -5.86 22.62
N SER A 88 2.74 -5.11 22.76
CA SER A 88 2.86 -4.06 23.78
C SER A 88 1.61 -3.17 23.77
N PRO A 89 1.02 -2.87 24.95
CA PRO A 89 -0.21 -2.10 25.01
C PRO A 89 -0.01 -0.78 24.27
N SER A 90 -0.92 -0.52 23.33
CA SER A 90 -0.97 0.75 22.59
C SER A 90 -1.13 1.88 23.61
N ARG A 91 -0.04 2.59 23.93
CA ARG A 91 -0.10 3.88 24.64
C ARG A 91 -0.71 4.92 23.70
N ARG A 92 -2.03 4.87 23.53
CA ARG A 92 -2.80 6.04 23.09
C ARG A 92 -2.89 6.99 24.27
N GLY A 93 -2.32 8.18 24.08
CA GLY A 93 -2.18 9.22 25.09
C GLY A 93 -3.52 9.69 25.64
N GLY A 94 -3.46 10.18 26.87
CA GLY A 94 -4.58 10.77 27.59
C GLY A 94 -5.08 12.07 26.95
N GLY A 95 -6.39 12.25 27.06
CA GLY A 95 -7.13 13.50 26.88
C GLY A 95 -8.22 13.53 27.94
N GLN A 96 -8.40 14.69 28.55
CA GLN A 96 -9.04 14.93 29.85
C GLN A 96 -10.59 14.85 29.84
N SER A 97 -11.10 14.72 31.06
CA SER A 97 -12.46 14.89 31.61
C SER A 97 -13.48 15.71 30.82
N HIS A 98 -14.77 15.37 30.95
CA HIS A 98 -15.84 16.26 31.46
C HIS A 98 -17.15 15.50 31.74
N HIS A 99 -17.75 15.86 32.89
CA HIS A 99 -19.05 15.50 33.50
C HIS A 99 -19.13 14.23 34.35
#